data_AF-A0A6G1ZE68-F1
#
_entry.id   AF-A0A6G1ZE68-F1
#
_cell.length_a   1.000
_cell.length_b   1.000
_cell.length_c   1.000
_cell.angle_alpha   90.00
_cell.angle_beta   90.00
_cell.angle_gamma   90.00
#
_symmetry.space_group_name_H-M   'P 1'
#
loop_
_entity.id
_entity.type
_entity.pdbx_description
1 polymer ?
#
loop_
_entity_poly.entity_id
_entity_poly.type
_entity_poly.pdbx_seq_one_letter_code
_entity_poly.pdbx_strand_id
1 'polypeptide(L)'
;MKAISIKQPWASLIAHGIKDIENRSWRTNYRGRVLIHAGASKKEGWRLNDLQRTHLWRSGNALYNTDFDKLPFGSIIGSVEIVDCVQAHSSIWVEKGVWNWVLANPVLYQTPIPAKGKLSLWEFEGLKEVKIKCPECGSIETALENHLTEPFSTYVHTCCKCGGIIMESEFNIIK
;
A
#
# COMPACT_ATOMS: atom_id res chain seq x y z
N MET A 1 2.57 12.15 4.47
CA MET A 1 1.34 11.34 4.25
C MET A 1 1.01 10.51 5.49
N LYS A 2 -0.26 10.07 5.64
CA LYS A 2 -0.61 9.08 6.67
C LYS A 2 -0.08 7.69 6.32
N ALA A 3 0.23 6.91 7.34
CA ALA A 3 0.69 5.53 7.24
C ALA A 3 -0.02 4.65 8.27
N ILE A 4 -0.09 3.35 7.99
CA ILE A 4 -0.58 2.33 8.91
C ILE A 4 0.39 1.15 8.96
N SER A 5 0.72 0.72 10.17
CA SER A 5 1.54 -0.47 10.38
C SER A 5 0.66 -1.72 10.43
N ILE A 6 0.95 -2.67 9.55
CA ILE A 6 0.23 -3.92 9.34
C ILE A 6 1.22 -5.08 9.47
N LYS A 7 0.80 -6.18 10.09
CA LYS A 7 1.65 -7.36 10.24
C LYS A 7 1.76 -8.12 8.92
N GLN A 8 2.90 -8.74 8.68
CA GLN A 8 3.00 -9.71 7.60
C GLN A 8 2.18 -10.97 7.91
N PRO A 9 1.61 -11.64 6.87
CA PRO A 9 1.76 -11.35 5.43
C PRO A 9 0.72 -10.34 4.90
N TRP A 10 -0.17 -9.86 5.78
CA TRP A 10 -1.31 -9.02 5.38
C TRP A 10 -0.87 -7.71 4.73
N ALA A 11 0.21 -7.10 5.22
CA ALA A 11 0.79 -5.90 4.60
C ALA A 11 1.12 -6.14 3.13
N SER A 12 1.83 -7.22 2.81
CA SER A 12 2.15 -7.58 1.43
C SER A 12 0.91 -7.90 0.61
N LEU A 13 -0.06 -8.66 1.15
CA LEU A 13 -1.31 -8.97 0.43
C LEU A 13 -2.10 -7.69 0.07
N ILE A 14 -2.12 -6.70 0.97
CA ILE A 14 -2.76 -5.41 0.73
C ILE A 14 -1.99 -4.60 -0.32
N ALA A 15 -0.66 -4.47 -0.17
CA ALA A 15 0.16 -3.70 -1.11
C ALA A 15 0.15 -4.27 -2.53
N HIS A 16 0.00 -5.58 -2.69
CA HIS A 16 -0.16 -6.24 -3.99
C HIS A 16 -1.60 -6.22 -4.52
N GLY A 17 -2.56 -5.65 -3.79
CA GLY A 17 -3.96 -5.55 -4.20
C GLY A 17 -4.76 -6.85 -4.09
N ILE A 18 -4.26 -7.83 -3.37
CA ILE A 18 -4.90 -9.15 -3.22
C ILE A 18 -5.90 -9.13 -2.06
N LYS A 19 -5.58 -8.39 -0.99
CA LYS A 19 -6.44 -8.17 0.17
C LYS A 19 -7.01 -6.76 0.15
N ASP A 20 -8.32 -6.65 -0.01
CA ASP A 20 -9.08 -5.40 -0.17
C ASP A 20 -9.70 -4.88 1.14
N ILE A 21 -9.45 -5.56 2.26
CA ILE A 21 -9.98 -5.20 3.58
C ILE A 21 -8.85 -5.15 4.60
N GLU A 22 -8.80 -4.09 5.40
CA GLU A 22 -8.04 -4.06 6.66
C GLU A 22 -8.99 -4.16 7.86
N ASN A 23 -8.75 -5.14 8.75
CA ASN A 23 -9.61 -5.43 9.89
C ASN A 23 -9.07 -4.76 11.16
N ARG A 24 -9.87 -3.94 11.84
CA ARG A 24 -9.47 -3.22 13.07
C ARG A 24 -10.58 -3.22 14.11
N SER A 25 -10.18 -3.27 15.39
CA SER A 25 -11.11 -3.13 16.52
C SER A 25 -11.70 -1.71 16.65
N TRP A 26 -11.22 -0.75 15.86
CA TRP A 26 -11.62 0.65 15.94
C TRP A 26 -11.98 1.22 14.56
N ARG A 27 -12.89 2.18 14.57
CA ARG A 27 -13.40 2.87 13.37
C ARG A 27 -12.45 3.99 12.96
N THR A 28 -12.23 4.16 11.65
CA THR A 28 -11.61 5.37 11.11
C THR A 28 -12.59 6.22 10.31
N ASN A 29 -12.53 7.53 10.52
CA ASN A 29 -13.21 8.52 9.68
C ASN A 29 -12.31 9.02 8.53
N TYR A 30 -11.04 8.62 8.51
CA TYR A 30 -10.13 9.00 7.44
C TYR A 30 -10.54 8.32 6.13
N ARG A 31 -10.50 9.09 5.04
CA ARG A 31 -10.66 8.62 3.66
C ARG A 31 -9.56 9.24 2.81
N GLY A 32 -8.99 8.44 1.92
CA GLY A 32 -7.83 8.83 1.11
C GLY A 32 -6.66 7.88 1.27
N ARG A 33 -5.53 8.25 0.66
CA ARG A 33 -4.35 7.40 0.53
C ARG A 33 -3.57 7.30 1.84
N VAL A 34 -3.20 6.07 2.18
CA VAL A 34 -2.33 5.74 3.30
C VAL A 34 -1.18 4.85 2.85
N LEU A 35 -0.03 5.06 3.46
CA LEU A 35 1.15 4.21 3.27
C LEU A 35 0.98 2.90 4.05
N ILE A 36 1.35 1.79 3.43
CA ILE A 36 1.35 0.46 4.05
C ILE A 36 2.75 0.18 4.59
N HIS A 37 2.86 0.19 5.91
CA HIS A 37 4.08 -0.21 6.61
C HIS A 37 3.99 -1.68 7.04
N ALA A 38 4.93 -2.49 6.58
CA ALA A 38 5.12 -3.84 7.07
C ALA A 38 5.78 -3.78 8.46
N GLY A 39 5.06 -4.23 9.49
CA GLY A 39 5.55 -4.27 10.87
C GLY A 39 6.86 -5.05 11.00
N ALA A 40 7.66 -4.74 12.02
CA ALA A 40 8.98 -5.36 12.20
C ALA A 40 8.93 -6.78 12.84
N SER A 41 7.80 -7.15 13.44
CA SER A 41 7.68 -8.42 14.16
C SER A 41 7.32 -9.58 13.24
N LYS A 42 8.14 -10.63 13.25
CA LYS A 42 7.76 -11.96 12.75
C LYS A 42 6.88 -12.62 13.81
N LYS A 43 5.57 -12.58 13.61
CA LYS A 43 4.64 -13.41 14.40
C LYS A 43 4.28 -14.63 13.58
N GLU A 44 4.58 -15.80 14.13
CA GLU A 44 4.16 -17.09 13.60
C GLU A 44 2.65 -17.31 13.81
N GLY A 45 2.08 -18.28 13.11
CA GLY A 45 0.71 -18.75 13.33
C GLY A 45 -0.39 -18.03 12.53
N TRP A 46 -0.05 -17.23 11.52
CA TRP A 46 -1.04 -16.78 10.55
C TRP A 46 -1.38 -17.93 9.57
N ARG A 47 -2.62 -18.00 9.11
CA ARG A 47 -3.06 -18.98 8.12
C ARG A 47 -4.17 -18.40 7.26
N LEU A 48 -4.03 -18.53 5.95
CA LEU A 48 -5.14 -18.28 5.02
C LEU A 48 -6.13 -19.44 5.09
N ASN A 49 -7.42 -19.11 5.11
CA ASN A 49 -8.46 -20.10 4.88
C ASN A 49 -8.45 -20.54 3.40
N ASP A 50 -9.21 -21.59 3.07
CA ASP A 50 -9.16 -22.19 1.73
C ASP A 50 -9.60 -21.21 0.63
N LEU A 51 -10.64 -20.41 0.89
CA LEU A 51 -11.10 -19.38 -0.06
C LEU A 51 -10.02 -18.31 -0.31
N GLN A 52 -9.38 -17.82 0.75
CA GLN A 52 -8.30 -16.83 0.66
C GLN A 52 -7.07 -17.40 -0.06
N ARG A 53 -6.74 -18.68 0.18
CA ARG A 53 -5.66 -19.37 -0.51
C ARG A 53 -5.96 -19.55 -1.99
N THR A 54 -7.17 -19.99 -2.33
CA THR A 54 -7.61 -20.10 -3.72
C THR A 54 -7.62 -18.75 -4.42
N HIS A 55 -8.04 -17.68 -3.73
CA HIS A 55 -8.01 -16.32 -4.27
C HIS A 55 -6.59 -15.85 -4.54
N LEU A 56 -5.67 -16.04 -3.57
CA LEU A 56 -4.25 -15.74 -3.76
C LEU A 56 -3.65 -16.53 -4.93
N TRP A 57 -3.94 -17.82 -5.04
CA TRP A 57 -3.46 -18.63 -6.17
C TRP A 57 -4.02 -18.13 -7.51
N ARG A 58 -5.31 -17.83 -7.58
CA ARG A 58 -5.98 -17.29 -8.79
C ARG A 58 -5.49 -15.90 -9.19
N SER A 59 -4.98 -15.12 -8.25
CA SER A 59 -4.40 -13.80 -8.57
C SER A 59 -3.18 -13.90 -9.49
N GLY A 60 -2.55 -15.08 -9.61
CA GLY A 60 -1.30 -15.27 -10.36
C GLY A 60 -0.11 -14.56 -9.73
N ASN A 61 -0.28 -13.93 -8.57
CA ASN A 61 0.76 -13.16 -7.90
C ASN A 61 1.76 -14.07 -7.20
N ALA A 62 3.06 -13.81 -7.37
CA ALA A 62 4.17 -14.59 -6.83
C ALA A 62 4.08 -14.87 -5.32
N LEU A 63 3.38 -14.04 -4.54
CA LEU A 63 3.15 -14.24 -3.10
C LEU A 63 2.59 -15.62 -2.73
N TYR A 64 1.88 -16.31 -3.63
CA TYR A 64 1.38 -17.68 -3.38
C TYR A 64 2.48 -18.71 -3.09
N ASN A 65 3.68 -18.50 -3.65
CA ASN A 65 4.85 -19.37 -3.51
C ASN A 65 6.01 -18.68 -2.76
N THR A 66 5.80 -17.46 -2.27
CA THR A 66 6.84 -16.71 -1.57
C THR A 66 6.99 -17.22 -0.15
N ASP A 67 8.23 -17.56 0.20
CA ASP A 67 8.62 -17.82 1.58
C ASP A 67 8.40 -16.57 2.43
N PHE A 68 7.71 -16.73 3.56
CA PHE A 68 7.39 -15.65 4.49
C PHE A 68 8.64 -14.90 4.95
N ASP A 69 9.76 -15.60 5.11
CA ASP A 69 11.03 -15.01 5.54
C ASP A 69 11.64 -14.06 4.51
N LYS A 70 11.16 -14.10 3.26
CA LYS A 70 11.58 -13.20 2.17
C LYS A 70 10.71 -11.96 2.06
N LEU A 71 9.64 -11.83 2.85
CA LEU A 71 8.81 -10.64 2.85
C LEU A 71 9.55 -9.45 3.47
N PRO A 72 9.27 -8.22 3.04
CA PRO A 72 9.81 -7.02 3.68
C PRO A 72 9.23 -6.82 5.07
N PHE A 73 10.06 -6.39 6.02
CA PHE A 73 9.68 -6.01 7.38
C PHE A 73 10.26 -4.64 7.71
N GLY A 74 9.67 -3.95 8.70
CA GLY A 74 10.19 -2.68 9.21
C GLY A 74 10.26 -1.56 8.15
N SER A 75 9.41 -1.62 7.13
CA SER A 75 9.50 -0.74 5.96
C SER A 75 8.11 -0.44 5.38
N ILE A 76 7.99 0.71 4.73
CA ILE A 76 6.85 1.06 3.89
C ILE A 76 7.03 0.38 2.54
N ILE A 77 6.04 -0.39 2.12
CA ILE A 77 6.13 -1.28 0.96
C ILE A 77 5.18 -0.88 -0.16
N GLY A 78 4.31 0.09 0.09
CA GLY A 78 3.31 0.55 -0.85
C GLY A 78 2.33 1.53 -0.23
N SER A 79 1.24 1.79 -0.93
CA SER A 79 0.11 2.58 -0.45
C SER A 79 -1.21 2.05 -0.98
N VAL A 80 -2.30 2.40 -0.30
CA VAL A 80 -3.68 2.10 -0.72
C VAL A 80 -4.58 3.28 -0.35
N GLU A 81 -5.75 3.38 -0.96
CA GLU A 81 -6.80 4.30 -0.53
C GLU A 81 -7.78 3.62 0.41
N ILE A 82 -8.05 4.25 1.56
CA ILE A 82 -9.18 3.89 2.41
C ILE A 82 -10.41 4.59 1.82
N VAL A 83 -11.30 3.83 1.20
CA VAL A 83 -12.51 4.35 0.54
C VAL A 83 -13.75 4.20 1.41
N ASP A 84 -13.78 3.21 2.31
CA ASP A 84 -14.86 3.07 3.28
C ASP A 84 -14.42 2.39 4.59
N CYS A 85 -15.29 2.38 5.61
CA CYS A 85 -15.09 1.74 6.90
C CYS A 85 -16.43 1.25 7.45
N VAL A 86 -16.68 -0.06 7.35
CA VAL A 86 -17.98 -0.70 7.60
C VAL A 86 -17.85 -1.89 8.54
N GLN A 87 -18.95 -2.37 9.13
CA GLN A 87 -18.95 -3.59 9.97
C GLN A 87 -19.42 -4.85 9.21
N ALA A 88 -19.93 -4.67 8.00
CA ALA A 88 -20.32 -5.76 7.11
C ALA A 88 -19.88 -5.45 5.68
N HIS A 89 -19.19 -6.39 5.04
CA HIS A 89 -18.75 -6.31 3.66
C HIS A 89 -18.71 -7.72 3.05
N SER A 90 -18.86 -7.84 1.73
CA SER A 90 -18.98 -9.13 1.04
C SER A 90 -17.64 -9.81 0.73
N SER A 91 -16.53 -9.10 0.88
CA SER A 91 -15.18 -9.62 0.65
C SER A 91 -14.86 -10.85 1.51
N ILE A 92 -14.09 -11.79 0.96
CA ILE A 92 -13.57 -12.97 1.68
C ILE A 92 -12.52 -12.63 2.76
N TRP A 93 -12.08 -11.36 2.79
CA TRP A 93 -11.04 -10.87 3.68
C TRP A 93 -11.57 -10.23 4.97
N VAL A 94 -12.90 -10.20 5.14
CA VAL A 94 -13.57 -9.61 6.31
C VAL A 94 -13.43 -10.48 7.55
N GLU A 95 -13.32 -9.82 8.69
CA GLU A 95 -13.45 -10.45 10.00
C GLU A 95 -14.74 -9.96 10.67
N LYS A 96 -15.53 -10.89 11.21
CA LYS A 96 -16.81 -10.54 11.85
C LYS A 96 -16.57 -9.88 13.20
N GLY A 97 -17.41 -8.90 13.55
CA GLY A 97 -17.37 -8.23 14.86
C GLY A 97 -16.34 -7.11 14.99
N VAL A 98 -15.66 -6.76 13.90
CA VAL A 98 -14.69 -5.65 13.85
C VAL A 98 -15.01 -4.67 12.72
N TRP A 99 -14.31 -3.53 12.68
CA TRP A 99 -14.40 -2.58 11.57
C TRP A 99 -13.54 -3.07 10.40
N ASN A 100 -14.14 -3.09 9.22
CA ASN A 100 -13.55 -3.49 7.95
C ASN A 100 -13.32 -2.22 7.14
N TRP A 101 -12.05 -1.83 7.01
CA TRP A 101 -11.66 -0.69 6.20
C TRP A 101 -11.52 -1.17 4.76
N VAL A 102 -12.33 -0.60 3.87
CA VAL A 102 -12.35 -0.96 2.44
C VAL A 102 -11.21 -0.24 1.74
N LEU A 103 -10.37 -1.02 1.07
CA LEU A 103 -9.14 -0.58 0.44
C LEU A 103 -9.27 -0.63 -1.09
N ALA A 104 -8.77 0.41 -1.75
CA ALA A 104 -8.75 0.50 -3.22
C ALA A 104 -7.42 1.07 -3.72
N ASN A 105 -7.23 1.02 -5.04
CA ASN A 105 -6.11 1.66 -5.75
C ASN A 105 -4.73 1.36 -5.13
N PRO A 106 -4.39 0.07 -4.93
CA PRO A 106 -3.12 -0.33 -4.34
C PRO A 106 -1.95 0.03 -5.25
N VAL A 107 -0.88 0.54 -4.66
CA VAL A 107 0.38 0.84 -5.33
C VAL A 107 1.48 0.14 -4.56
N LEU A 108 2.11 -0.85 -5.19
CA LEU A 108 3.29 -1.53 -4.67
C LEU A 108 4.54 -0.68 -5.00
N TYR A 109 5.44 -0.50 -4.04
CA TYR A 109 6.70 0.19 -4.31
C TYR A 109 7.77 -0.81 -4.77
N GLN A 110 8.56 -0.39 -5.76
CA GLN A 110 9.68 -1.15 -6.29
C GLN A 110 10.70 -1.50 -5.19
N THR A 111 10.97 -0.52 -4.31
CA THR A 111 11.93 -0.64 -3.23
C THR A 111 11.24 -0.31 -1.90
N PRO A 112 11.28 -1.21 -0.90
CA PRO A 112 10.79 -0.91 0.43
C PRO A 112 11.55 0.26 1.06
N ILE A 113 10.81 1.17 1.70
CA ILE A 113 11.35 2.37 2.34
C ILE A 113 11.47 2.10 3.85
N PRO A 114 12.69 2.03 4.43
CA PRO A 114 12.86 1.77 5.86
C PRO A 114 12.12 2.81 6.72
N ALA A 115 11.33 2.34 7.67
CA ALA A 115 10.60 3.23 8.57
C ALA A 115 10.26 2.52 9.89
N LYS A 116 10.29 3.25 11.00
CA LYS A 116 9.84 2.73 12.29
C LYS A 116 8.32 2.80 12.36
N GLY A 117 7.67 1.64 12.48
CA GLY A 117 6.22 1.56 12.62
C GLY A 117 5.72 2.21 13.91
N LYS A 118 4.48 2.71 13.87
CA LYS A 118 3.79 3.33 15.01
C LYS A 118 2.37 2.78 15.13
N LEU A 119 1.76 2.96 16.30
CA LEU A 119 0.37 2.58 16.54
C LEU A 119 -0.58 3.54 15.82
N SER A 120 -1.82 3.08 15.60
CA SER A 120 -2.87 3.82 14.92
C SER A 120 -2.47 4.28 13.50
N LEU A 121 -3.24 5.20 12.92
CA LEU A 121 -2.78 5.96 11.76
C LEU A 121 -1.74 6.98 12.23
N TRP A 122 -0.61 7.07 11.54
CA TRP A 122 0.50 7.94 11.93
C TRP A 122 1.04 8.75 10.74
N GLU A 123 1.62 9.92 11.01
CA GLU A 123 2.21 10.76 9.97
C GLU A 123 3.62 10.31 9.61
N PHE A 124 3.88 10.24 8.30
CA PHE A 124 5.19 10.01 7.70
C PHE A 124 5.56 11.17 6.78
N GLU A 125 6.63 11.87 7.11
CA GLU A 125 7.05 13.09 6.40
C GLU A 125 7.96 12.81 5.21
N GLY A 126 8.56 11.61 5.13
CA GLY A 126 9.49 11.27 4.04
C GLY A 126 8.84 11.10 2.66
N LEU A 127 7.51 11.07 2.59
CA LEU A 127 6.77 10.93 1.34
C LEU A 127 5.61 11.92 1.28
N LYS A 128 5.43 12.50 0.09
CA LYS A 128 4.33 13.39 -0.22
C LYS A 128 3.67 12.98 -1.53
N GLU A 129 2.34 12.89 -1.51
CA GLU A 129 1.56 12.63 -2.70
C GLU A 129 1.40 13.91 -3.52
N VAL A 130 1.67 13.82 -4.81
CA VAL A 130 1.57 14.92 -5.76
C VAL A 130 0.80 14.47 -7.00
N LYS A 131 0.00 15.36 -7.58
CA LYS A 131 -0.59 15.12 -8.89
C LYS A 131 0.35 15.64 -9.95
N ILE A 132 0.73 14.81 -10.91
CA ILE A 132 1.63 15.19 -11.98
C ILE A 132 0.92 15.04 -13.33
N LYS A 133 1.28 15.90 -14.29
CA LYS A 133 0.87 15.72 -15.68
C LYS A 133 1.92 14.89 -16.41
N CYS A 134 1.53 13.77 -17.01
CA CYS A 134 2.40 13.01 -17.89
C CYS A 134 2.84 13.88 -19.08
N PRO A 135 4.15 14.05 -19.33
CA PRO A 135 4.64 14.87 -20.44
C PRO A 135 4.35 14.25 -21.80
N GLU A 136 4.27 12.91 -21.89
CA GLU A 136 4.04 12.20 -23.15
C GLU A 136 2.57 12.22 -23.59
N CYS A 137 1.64 11.89 -22.68
CA CYS A 137 0.23 11.68 -23.06
C CYS A 137 -0.76 12.63 -22.36
N GLY A 138 -0.27 13.50 -21.48
CA GLY A 138 -1.06 14.51 -20.78
C GLY A 138 -2.01 13.98 -19.71
N SER A 139 -1.97 12.69 -19.35
CA SER A 139 -2.76 12.16 -18.24
C SER A 139 -2.36 12.81 -16.91
N ILE A 140 -3.32 12.92 -16.01
CA ILE A 140 -3.08 13.36 -14.63
C ILE A 140 -2.89 12.09 -13.80
N GLU A 141 -1.72 11.94 -13.22
CA GLU A 141 -1.33 10.78 -12.43
C GLU A 141 -1.05 11.19 -10.99
N THR A 142 -1.26 10.26 -10.06
CA THR A 142 -0.82 10.42 -8.67
C THR A 142 0.58 9.83 -8.53
N ALA A 143 1.56 10.68 -8.23
CA ALA A 143 2.94 10.29 -7.98
C ALA A 143 3.35 10.60 -6.54
N LEU A 144 4.53 10.12 -6.16
CA LEU A 144 5.09 10.31 -4.83
C LEU A 144 6.41 11.07 -4.94
N GLU A 145 6.51 12.17 -4.22
CA GLU A 145 7.75 12.90 -3.99
C GLU A 145 8.46 12.25 -2.78
N ASN A 146 9.72 11.87 -2.95
CA ASN A 146 10.51 11.14 -1.97
C ASN A 146 11.65 11.99 -1.41
N HIS A 147 11.33 12.71 -0.33
CA HIS A 147 12.28 13.55 0.40
C HIS A 147 13.39 12.77 1.11
N LEU A 148 13.30 11.43 1.19
CA LEU A 148 14.34 10.61 1.85
C LEU A 148 15.62 10.47 1.01
N THR A 149 15.55 10.79 -0.28
CA THR A 149 16.69 10.67 -1.21
C THR A 149 17.36 12.00 -1.52
N GLU A 150 16.98 13.09 -0.83
CA GLU A 150 17.58 14.40 -1.06
C GLU A 150 19.12 14.39 -0.84
N PRO A 151 19.90 15.07 -1.70
CA PRO A 151 19.48 15.92 -2.82
C PRO A 151 19.26 15.16 -4.15
N PHE A 152 19.47 13.85 -4.18
CA PHE A 152 19.40 13.02 -5.39
C PHE A 152 18.03 12.33 -5.46
N SER A 153 17.00 13.05 -5.90
CA SER A 153 15.66 12.50 -6.13
C SER A 153 15.74 11.34 -7.13
N THR A 154 15.61 10.10 -6.66
CA THR A 154 15.73 8.89 -7.50
C THR A 154 14.38 8.23 -7.75
N TYR A 155 13.28 8.83 -7.29
CA TYR A 155 11.97 8.26 -7.55
C TYR A 155 11.59 8.43 -9.02
N VAL A 156 10.97 7.38 -9.55
CA VAL A 156 10.54 7.29 -10.95
C VAL A 156 9.08 6.89 -10.95
N HIS A 157 8.26 7.65 -11.67
CA HIS A 157 6.86 7.34 -11.88
C HIS A 157 6.66 6.76 -13.27
N THR A 158 5.92 5.65 -13.39
CA THR A 158 5.50 5.12 -14.69
C THR A 158 4.04 5.51 -14.93
N CYS A 159 3.77 6.23 -16.00
CA CYS A 159 2.43 6.69 -16.36
C CYS A 159 1.50 5.50 -16.61
N CYS A 160 0.36 5.46 -15.92
CA CYS A 160 -0.62 4.39 -16.05
C CYS A 160 -1.26 4.33 -17.45
N LYS A 161 -1.27 5.44 -18.20
CA LYS A 161 -1.90 5.55 -19.52
C LYS A 161 -0.99 5.15 -20.68
N CYS A 162 0.26 5.65 -20.72
CA CYS A 162 1.18 5.41 -21.85
C CYS A 162 2.39 4.54 -21.48
N GLY A 163 2.62 4.23 -20.21
CA GLY A 163 3.82 3.53 -19.76
C GLY A 163 5.08 4.40 -19.75
N GLY A 164 4.96 5.68 -20.07
CA GLY A 164 6.07 6.65 -20.05
C GLY A 164 6.69 6.78 -18.67
N ILE A 165 8.01 6.84 -18.63
CA ILE A 165 8.79 6.97 -17.41
C ILE A 165 9.02 8.46 -17.14
N ILE A 166 8.66 8.92 -15.95
CA ILE A 166 8.78 10.32 -15.52
C ILE A 166 9.68 10.37 -14.30
N MET A 167 10.80 11.07 -14.42
CA MET A 167 11.70 11.28 -13.29
C MET A 167 11.09 12.29 -12.32
N GLU A 168 11.34 12.14 -11.01
CA GLU A 168 10.86 13.10 -10.00
C GLU A 168 11.24 14.55 -10.31
N SER A 169 12.46 14.78 -10.82
CA SER A 169 12.93 16.11 -11.27
C SER A 169 12.14 16.70 -12.45
N GLU A 170 11.36 15.89 -13.16
CA GLU A 170 10.55 16.27 -14.32
C GLU A 170 9.06 16.38 -13.96
N PHE A 171 8.70 16.22 -12.68
CA PHE A 171 7.31 16.28 -12.25
C PHE A 171 6.70 17.65 -12.51
N ASN A 172 5.79 17.70 -13.49
CA ASN A 172 4.91 18.82 -13.71
C ASN A 172 3.75 18.76 -12.70
N ILE A 173 4.00 19.23 -11.48
CA ILE A 173 3.05 19.18 -10.36
C ILE A 173 1.87 20.11 -10.63
N ILE A 174 0.66 19.56 -10.63
CA ILE A 174 -0.59 20.28 -10.75
C ILE A 174 -1.09 20.61 -9.33
N LYS A 175 -1.40 21.89 -9.09
CA LYS A 175 -1.99 22.36 -7.82
C LYS A 175 -3.49 22.14 -7.78
#